data_AF-A0A3B9SX59-F1
#
_entry.id   AF-A0A3B9SX59-F1
#
_cell.length_a   1.000
_cell.length_b   1.000
_cell.length_c   1.000
_cell.angle_alpha   90.00
_cell.angle_beta   90.00
_cell.angle_gamma   90.00
#
_symmetry.space_group_name_H-M   'P 1'
#
loop_
_entity.id
_entity.type
_entity.pdbx_description
1 polymer ?
#
loop_
_entity_poly.entity_id
_entity_poly.type
_entity_poly.pdbx_seq_one_letter_code
_entity_poly.pdbx_strand_id
1 'polypeptide(L)'
;MDEVRLGKQTPTICIRQPYSESIGTEAVDLYNRSGRTAQDWQVLMVEDIMAVDDDGLWIHMKCGWSIPRRNGKSEILIMRVLWDLTHERRCLYTAHRESTSASTWEKVTRLLTKIGYREDEDFKAYKSAGRRSIEWLKDGSEAVA
;
A
#
# COMPACT_ATOMS: atom_id res chain seq x y z
N MET A 1 33.61 -1.95 -7.46
CA MET A 1 32.20 -2.37 -7.53
C MET A 1 31.51 -1.22 -8.25
N ASP A 2 31.04 -1.42 -9.47
CA ASP A 2 30.45 -0.34 -10.24
C ASP A 2 29.22 0.21 -9.51
N GLU A 3 29.13 1.54 -9.44
CA GLU A 3 28.03 2.23 -8.81
C GLU A 3 26.71 1.86 -9.51
N VAL A 4 25.73 1.36 -8.76
CA VAL A 4 24.44 0.93 -9.32
C VAL A 4 23.73 2.16 -9.89
N ARG A 5 23.62 2.22 -11.22
CA ARG A 5 22.93 3.31 -11.89
C ARG A 5 21.43 3.15 -11.74
N LEU A 6 20.85 3.98 -10.89
CA LEU A 6 19.41 4.13 -10.78
C LEU A 6 18.91 5.17 -11.79
N GLY A 7 17.72 4.96 -12.36
CA GLY A 7 17.05 5.97 -13.16
C GLY A 7 16.66 7.19 -12.32
N LYS A 8 16.08 8.22 -12.94
CA LYS A 8 15.58 9.40 -12.21
C LYS A 8 14.58 8.97 -11.12
N GLN A 9 14.91 9.25 -9.86
CA GLN A 9 14.10 8.89 -8.68
C GLN A 9 12.99 9.90 -8.37
N THR A 10 12.78 10.87 -9.26
CA THR A 10 11.70 11.87 -9.13
C THR A 10 10.86 11.89 -10.41
N PRO A 11 9.55 12.16 -10.32
CA PRO A 11 8.70 12.26 -11.50
C PRO A 11 9.23 13.30 -12.48
N THR A 12 9.16 13.01 -13.78
CA THR A 12 9.49 14.01 -14.82
C THR A 12 8.49 15.15 -14.81
N ILE A 13 7.22 14.83 -14.56
CA ILE A 13 6.12 15.78 -14.41
C ILE A 13 5.38 15.38 -13.13
N CYS A 14 5.16 16.35 -12.25
CA CYS A 14 4.39 16.18 -11.03
C CYS A 14 3.41 17.36 -10.93
N ILE A 15 2.11 17.04 -10.80
CA ILE A 15 1.06 18.03 -10.57
C ILE A 15 0.33 17.57 -9.32
N ARG A 16 0.45 18.35 -8.26
CA ARG A 16 -0.20 18.11 -6.97
C ARG A 16 -0.47 19.43 -6.27
N GLN A 17 -1.46 19.44 -5.40
CA GLN A 17 -1.61 20.53 -4.43
C GLN A 17 -0.49 20.49 -3.39
N PRO A 18 -0.03 21.66 -2.88
CA PRO A 18 0.87 21.72 -1.74
C PRO A 18 0.23 21.10 -0.49
N TYR A 19 1.05 20.47 0.36
CA TYR A 19 0.65 19.93 1.66
C TYR A 19 1.84 19.96 2.61
N SER A 20 1.59 19.96 3.91
CA SER A 20 2.62 19.89 4.97
C SER A 20 2.64 18.54 5.69
N GLU A 21 1.52 17.82 5.69
CA GLU A 21 1.35 16.56 6.42
C GLU A 21 1.00 15.40 5.49
N SER A 22 1.52 14.22 5.80
CA SER A 22 1.19 12.99 5.11
C SER A 22 1.32 11.80 6.06
N ILE A 23 0.29 10.95 6.06
CA ILE A 23 0.33 9.65 6.75
C ILE A 23 1.05 8.58 5.90
N GLY A 24 1.61 8.98 4.74
CA GLY A 24 2.36 8.08 3.86
C GLY A 24 3.64 7.53 4.49
N THR A 25 4.31 8.30 5.35
CA THR A 25 5.52 7.86 6.07
C THR A 25 5.25 6.63 6.92
N GLU A 26 4.13 6.62 7.66
CA GLU A 26 3.72 5.47 8.46
C GLU A 26 3.45 4.23 7.60
N ALA A 27 2.80 4.40 6.44
CA ALA A 27 2.57 3.32 5.49
C ALA A 27 3.88 2.73 4.94
N VAL A 28 4.89 3.58 4.68
CA VAL A 28 6.23 3.18 4.26
C VAL A 28 6.95 2.43 5.37
N ASP A 29 6.90 2.91 6.60
CA ASP A 29 7.53 2.26 7.75
C ASP A 29 6.91 0.89 8.03
N LEU A 30 5.59 0.79 7.95
CA LEU A 30 4.86 -0.47 8.05
C LEU A 30 5.31 -1.46 6.97
N TYR A 31 5.45 -1.00 5.72
CA TYR A 31 5.98 -1.82 4.63
C TYR A 31 7.42 -2.27 4.89
N ASN A 32 8.28 -1.37 5.37
CA ASN A 32 9.68 -1.67 5.62
C ASN A 32 9.88 -2.70 6.74
N ARG A 33 9.00 -2.73 7.74
CA ARG A 33 8.96 -3.78 8.78
C ARG A 33 8.80 -5.19 8.24
N SER A 34 8.31 -5.37 7.01
CA SER A 34 8.25 -6.68 6.35
C SER A 34 9.62 -7.24 5.91
N GLY A 35 10.72 -6.52 6.18
CA GLY A 35 12.07 -6.81 5.68
C GLY A 35 12.28 -6.39 4.23
N ARG A 36 11.40 -5.52 3.70
CA ARG A 36 11.55 -4.87 2.40
C ARG A 36 12.00 -3.43 2.60
N THR A 37 12.40 -2.79 1.51
CA THR A 37 12.77 -1.37 1.53
C THR A 37 12.09 -0.67 0.36
N ALA A 38 11.27 0.32 0.68
CA ALA A 38 10.70 1.23 -0.31
C ALA A 38 11.82 1.99 -1.04
N GLN A 39 11.68 2.17 -2.34
CA GLN A 39 12.58 3.04 -3.11
C GLN A 39 12.19 4.50 -2.88
N ASP A 40 13.15 5.43 -2.95
CA ASP A 40 12.93 6.86 -2.69
C ASP A 40 11.75 7.42 -3.50
N TRP A 41 11.67 7.07 -4.78
CA TRP A 41 10.56 7.53 -5.62
C TRP A 41 9.20 6.94 -5.20
N GLN A 42 9.17 5.74 -4.60
CA GLN A 42 7.94 5.15 -4.07
C GLN A 42 7.51 5.88 -2.80
N VAL A 43 8.45 6.26 -1.93
CA VAL A 43 8.20 7.05 -0.72
C VAL A 43 7.56 8.38 -1.11
N LEU A 44 8.18 9.13 -2.03
CA LEU A 44 7.64 10.40 -2.53
C LEU A 44 6.22 10.28 -3.06
N MET A 45 5.94 9.22 -3.84
CA MET A 45 4.61 8.98 -4.40
C MET A 45 3.59 8.61 -3.32
N VAL A 46 3.97 7.82 -2.32
CA VAL A 46 3.07 7.44 -1.21
C VAL A 46 2.79 8.65 -0.33
N GLU A 47 3.79 9.50 -0.06
CA GLU A 47 3.58 10.76 0.66
C GLU A 47 2.57 11.65 -0.07
N ASP A 48 2.74 11.84 -1.38
CA ASP A 48 1.80 12.62 -2.21
C ASP A 48 0.39 12.01 -2.18
N ILE A 49 0.26 10.67 -2.29
CA ILE A 49 -1.05 9.98 -2.31
C ILE A 49 -1.76 10.02 -0.96
N MET A 50 -0.99 10.06 0.13
CA MET A 50 -1.51 9.96 1.50
C MET A 50 -1.40 11.30 2.26
N ALA A 51 -1.28 12.40 1.53
CA ALA A 51 -1.32 13.75 2.08
C ALA A 51 -2.70 14.08 2.67
N VAL A 52 -2.68 14.71 3.84
CA VAL A 52 -3.89 15.13 4.58
C VAL A 52 -3.81 16.61 4.96
N ASP A 53 -4.96 17.25 5.14
CA ASP A 53 -5.05 18.59 5.72
C ASP A 53 -5.09 18.56 7.25
N ASP A 54 -5.20 19.74 7.86
CA ASP A 54 -5.25 19.94 9.32
C ASP A 54 -6.48 19.27 9.96
N ASP A 55 -7.53 18.97 9.18
CA ASP A 55 -8.73 18.25 9.62
C ASP A 55 -8.59 16.71 9.42
N GLY A 56 -7.45 16.25 8.90
CA GLY A 56 -7.19 14.84 8.59
C GLY A 56 -7.91 14.34 7.34
N LEU A 57 -8.40 15.24 6.48
CA LEU A 57 -9.04 14.90 5.21
C LEU A 57 -8.02 14.78 4.10
N TRP A 58 -8.30 13.95 3.09
CA TRP A 58 -7.40 13.76 1.95
C TRP A 58 -7.28 15.04 1.13
N ILE A 59 -6.04 15.53 0.95
CA ILE A 59 -5.76 16.63 0.01
C ILE A 59 -6.09 16.19 -1.42
N HIS A 60 -5.64 14.99 -1.81
CA HIS A 60 -5.81 14.47 -3.17
C HIS A 60 -6.81 13.30 -3.20
N MET A 61 -8.07 13.62 -3.45
CA MET A 61 -9.13 12.60 -3.61
C MET A 61 -8.91 11.65 -4.80
N LYS A 62 -8.11 12.06 -5.79
CA LYS A 62 -7.77 11.27 -6.99
C LYS A 62 -6.30 11.41 -7.30
N CYS A 63 -5.62 10.28 -7.40
CA CYS A 63 -4.20 10.20 -7.75
C CYS A 63 -4.01 9.32 -9.00
N GLY A 64 -3.02 9.65 -9.82
CA GLY A 64 -2.69 8.89 -11.02
C GLY A 64 -1.21 9.03 -11.38
N TRP A 65 -0.64 7.98 -11.98
CA TRP A 65 0.76 7.96 -12.37
C TRP A 65 1.00 7.13 -13.63
N SER A 66 1.95 7.58 -14.45
CA SER A 66 2.44 6.84 -15.62
C SER A 66 3.88 6.41 -15.36
N ILE A 67 4.07 5.11 -15.12
CA ILE A 67 5.37 4.55 -14.71
C ILE A 67 5.72 3.36 -15.60
N PRO A 68 6.98 3.28 -16.10
CA PRO A 68 7.47 2.17 -16.90
C PRO A 68 7.19 0.79 -16.31
N ARG A 69 7.13 -0.22 -17.19
CA ARG A 69 6.87 -1.61 -16.80
C ARG A 69 8.01 -2.12 -15.90
N ARG A 70 7.67 -2.99 -14.95
CA ARG A 70 8.61 -3.64 -14.00
C ARG A 70 9.37 -2.69 -13.07
N ASN A 71 8.96 -1.42 -12.96
CA ASN A 71 9.60 -0.47 -12.04
C ASN A 71 9.13 -0.58 -10.58
N GLY A 72 8.22 -1.51 -10.25
CA GLY A 72 7.72 -1.65 -8.87
C GLY A 72 6.53 -0.75 -8.49
N LYS A 73 5.78 -0.19 -9.46
CA LYS A 73 4.61 0.68 -9.18
C LYS A 73 3.48 0.04 -8.36
N SER A 74 3.38 -1.29 -8.35
CA SER A 74 2.39 -1.98 -7.53
C SER A 74 2.72 -1.91 -6.04
N GLU A 75 3.98 -1.66 -5.66
CA GLU A 75 4.39 -1.54 -4.25
C GLU A 75 3.71 -0.35 -3.56
N ILE A 76 3.49 0.76 -4.28
CA ILE A 76 2.77 1.95 -3.79
C ILE A 76 1.36 1.56 -3.30
N LEU A 77 0.62 0.82 -4.14
CA LEU A 77 -0.72 0.37 -3.79
C LEU A 77 -0.69 -0.63 -2.63
N ILE A 78 0.36 -1.45 -2.52
CA ILE A 78 0.51 -2.41 -1.44
C ILE A 78 0.79 -1.71 -0.11
N MET A 79 1.65 -0.69 -0.09
CA MET A 79 1.91 0.14 1.10
C MET A 79 0.60 0.77 1.59
N ARG A 80 -0.18 1.35 0.66
CA ARG A 80 -1.50 1.90 0.96
C ARG A 80 -2.47 0.86 1.54
N VAL A 81 -2.58 -0.31 0.92
CA VAL A 81 -3.47 -1.39 1.38
C VAL A 81 -3.07 -1.91 2.76
N LEU A 82 -1.77 -2.07 3.04
CA LEU A 82 -1.29 -2.49 4.36
C LEU A 82 -1.68 -1.48 5.44
N TRP A 83 -1.52 -0.18 5.15
CA TRP A 83 -1.94 0.87 6.07
C TRP A 83 -3.46 0.86 6.27
N ASP A 84 -4.25 0.81 5.19
CA ASP A 84 -5.71 0.78 5.27
C ASP A 84 -6.20 -0.40 6.15
N LEU A 85 -5.63 -1.60 5.96
CA LEU A 85 -6.01 -2.79 6.74
C LEU A 85 -5.70 -2.66 8.24
N THR A 86 -4.54 -2.09 8.57
CA THR A 86 -4.10 -1.95 9.98
C THR A 86 -4.78 -0.79 10.71
N HIS A 87 -5.46 0.09 9.96
CA HIS A 87 -6.14 1.29 10.48
C HIS A 87 -7.67 1.20 10.34
N GLU A 88 -8.22 -0.02 10.28
CA GLU A 88 -9.66 -0.27 10.19
C GLU A 88 -10.34 0.45 9.00
N ARG A 89 -9.61 0.66 7.90
CA ARG A 89 -10.15 1.24 6.67
C ARG A 89 -10.49 0.14 5.69
N ARG A 90 -11.54 0.38 4.91
CA ARG A 90 -11.91 -0.50 3.79
C ARG A 90 -11.23 -0.03 2.52
N CYS A 91 -10.63 -0.97 1.80
CA CYS A 91 -9.96 -0.71 0.54
C CYS A 91 -10.42 -1.71 -0.54
N LEU A 92 -10.73 -1.21 -1.73
CA LEU A 92 -11.05 -2.04 -2.89
C LEU A 92 -9.90 -1.99 -3.89
N TYR A 93 -9.21 -3.11 -4.05
CA TYR A 93 -8.17 -3.27 -5.07
C TYR A 93 -8.74 -3.94 -6.33
N THR A 94 -8.65 -3.25 -7.46
CA THR A 94 -9.10 -3.79 -8.76
C THR A 94 -7.94 -3.87 -9.76
N ALA A 95 -8.02 -4.85 -10.65
CA ALA A 95 -7.09 -5.01 -11.76
C ALA A 95 -7.83 -5.61 -12.95
N HIS A 96 -7.34 -5.34 -14.16
CA HIS A 96 -7.95 -5.87 -15.39
C HIS A 96 -7.95 -7.41 -15.44
N ARG A 97 -6.94 -8.07 -14.87
CA ARG A 97 -6.83 -9.54 -14.85
C ARG A 97 -6.95 -10.06 -13.43
N GLU A 98 -7.74 -11.12 -13.24
CA GLU A 98 -7.91 -11.79 -11.95
C GLU A 98 -6.57 -12.26 -11.36
N SER A 99 -5.65 -12.77 -12.19
CA SER A 99 -4.32 -13.18 -11.74
C SER A 99 -3.49 -12.04 -11.12
N THR A 100 -3.76 -10.78 -11.50
CA THR A 100 -3.07 -9.61 -10.97
C THR A 100 -3.62 -9.19 -9.61
N SER A 101 -4.94 -9.20 -9.42
CA SER A 101 -5.53 -9.02 -8.09
C SER A 101 -5.19 -10.19 -7.16
N ALA A 102 -5.19 -11.42 -7.67
CA ALA A 102 -4.79 -12.62 -6.93
C ALA A 102 -3.36 -12.53 -6.40
N SER A 103 -2.39 -12.20 -7.26
CA SER A 103 -0.99 -12.07 -6.85
C SER A 103 -0.77 -10.90 -5.87
N THR A 104 -1.58 -9.84 -5.96
CA THR A 104 -1.54 -8.74 -5.00
C THR A 104 -2.07 -9.19 -3.64
N TRP A 105 -3.21 -9.90 -3.60
CA TRP A 105 -3.77 -10.47 -2.39
C TRP A 105 -2.79 -11.41 -1.69
N GLU A 106 -2.22 -12.39 -2.41
CA GLU A 106 -1.23 -13.33 -1.86
C GLU A 106 -0.01 -12.60 -1.30
N LYS A 107 0.39 -11.51 -1.95
CA LYS A 107 1.51 -10.71 -1.51
C LYS A 107 1.20 -9.90 -0.26
N VAL A 108 0.02 -9.27 -0.16
CA VAL A 108 -0.39 -8.52 1.03
C VAL A 108 -0.47 -9.46 2.23
N THR A 109 -1.16 -10.60 2.11
CA THR A 109 -1.23 -11.63 3.17
C THR A 109 0.16 -12.01 3.67
N ARG A 110 1.08 -12.33 2.75
CA ARG A 110 2.46 -12.68 3.11
C ARG A 110 3.22 -11.52 3.78
N LEU A 111 2.98 -10.28 3.38
CA LEU A 111 3.65 -9.12 3.98
C LEU A 111 3.13 -8.86 5.39
N LEU A 112 1.83 -9.02 5.65
CA LEU A 112 1.27 -8.94 7.00
C LEU A 112 1.97 -9.93 7.95
N THR A 113 2.13 -11.18 7.52
CA THR A 113 2.88 -12.19 8.30
C THR A 113 4.32 -11.78 8.55
N LYS A 114 5.01 -11.21 7.55
CA LYS A 114 6.40 -10.75 7.72
C LYS A 114 6.54 -9.54 8.64
N ILE A 115 5.52 -8.68 8.72
CA ILE A 115 5.48 -7.54 9.64
C ILE A 115 5.32 -8.00 11.10
N GLY A 116 4.80 -9.21 11.30
CA GLY A 116 4.60 -9.83 12.60
C GLY A 116 3.14 -10.18 12.93
N TYR A 117 2.20 -9.88 12.03
CA TYR A 117 0.79 -10.20 12.23
C TYR A 117 0.51 -11.68 11.93
N ARG A 118 -0.44 -12.27 12.66
CA ARG A 118 -0.79 -13.67 12.58
C ARG A 118 -2.16 -13.83 11.93
N GLU A 119 -2.21 -14.70 10.93
CA GLU A 119 -3.49 -15.11 10.34
C GLU A 119 -4.33 -15.84 11.39
N ASP A 120 -5.64 -15.64 11.36
CA ASP A 120 -6.64 -16.11 12.33
C ASP A 120 -6.59 -15.47 13.73
N GLU A 121 -5.54 -14.71 14.07
CA GLU A 121 -5.46 -13.90 15.31
C GLU A 121 -5.68 -12.40 15.02
N ASP A 122 -4.87 -11.83 14.11
CA ASP A 122 -4.90 -10.40 13.77
C ASP A 122 -5.74 -10.12 12.51
N PHE A 123 -5.74 -11.05 11.54
CA PHE A 123 -6.50 -10.91 10.29
C PHE A 123 -6.94 -12.27 9.72
N LYS A 124 -7.99 -12.27 8.91
CA LYS A 124 -8.43 -13.44 8.12
C LYS A 124 -8.30 -13.18 6.64
N ALA A 125 -7.78 -14.16 5.91
CA ALA A 125 -7.67 -14.10 4.45
C ALA A 125 -8.65 -15.09 3.81
N TYR A 126 -9.69 -14.58 3.14
CA TYR A 126 -10.70 -15.42 2.50
C TYR A 126 -10.40 -15.61 1.02
N LYS A 127 -10.51 -16.85 0.55
CA LYS A 127 -10.39 -17.23 -0.86
C LYS A 127 -11.48 -18.24 -1.24
N SER A 128 -12.48 -17.81 -2.00
CA SER A 128 -13.53 -18.70 -2.53
C SER A 128 -14.02 -18.22 -3.90
N ALA A 129 -14.24 -19.14 -4.85
CA ALA A 129 -14.90 -18.89 -6.15
C ALA A 129 -14.52 -17.56 -6.86
N GLY A 130 -13.23 -17.20 -6.91
CA GLY A 130 -12.73 -15.97 -7.54
C GLY A 130 -12.77 -14.71 -6.65
N ARG A 131 -13.46 -14.76 -5.50
CA ARG A 131 -13.44 -13.73 -4.46
C ARG A 131 -12.22 -13.89 -3.57
N ARG A 132 -11.58 -12.76 -3.27
CA ARG A 132 -10.46 -12.65 -2.34
C ARG A 132 -10.68 -11.43 -1.45
N SER A 133 -10.66 -11.61 -0.14
CA SER A 133 -10.72 -10.53 0.85
C SER A 133 -9.70 -10.75 1.96
N ILE A 134 -9.31 -9.67 2.61
CA ILE A 134 -8.51 -9.68 3.84
C ILE A 134 -9.31 -8.85 4.82
N GLU A 135 -9.61 -9.41 5.99
CA GLU A 135 -10.42 -8.78 7.02
C GLU A 135 -9.58 -8.66 8.28
N TRP A 136 -9.43 -7.43 8.78
CA TRP A 136 -8.77 -7.17 10.06
C TRP A 136 -9.70 -7.60 11.19
N LEU A 137 -9.18 -8.34 12.17
CA LEU A 137 -9.96 -8.83 13.30
C LEU A 137 -9.81 -7.83 14.46
N LYS A 138 -10.94 -7.33 14.96
CA LYS A 138 -10.96 -6.56 16.21
C LYS A 138 -11.07 -7.55 17.38
N ASP A 139 -10.12 -7.52 18.31
CA ASP A 139 -10.11 -8.32 19.54
C ASP A 139 -10.54 -9.79 19.34
N GLY A 140 -10.02 -10.42 18.26
CA GLY A 140 -10.15 -11.85 18.00
C GLY A 140 -11.53 -12.37 17.62
N SER A 141 -12.55 -11.53 17.32
CA SER A 141 -13.90 -12.12 17.08
C SER A 141 -14.84 -11.44 16.08
N GLU A 142 -14.67 -10.19 15.66
CA GLU A 142 -15.59 -9.60 14.67
C GLU A 142 -14.87 -8.88 13.53
N ALA A 143 -15.26 -9.25 12.30
CA ALA A 143 -14.86 -8.56 11.08
C ALA A 143 -15.52 -7.18 11.06
N VAL A 144 -14.73 -6.13 10.83
CA VAL A 144 -15.24 -4.76 10.71
C VAL A 144 -16.13 -4.70 9.46
N ALA A 145 -17.45 -4.59 9.70
CA ALA A 145 -18.48 -4.48 8.68
C ALA A 145 -18.18 -3.36 7.72
#